data_AF-A0A2A6C4U4-F1
#
_entry.id   AF-A0A2A6C4U4-F1
#
_cell.length_a   1.000
_cell.length_b   1.000
_cell.length_c   1.000
_cell.angle_alpha   90.00
_cell.angle_beta   90.00
_cell.angle_gamma   90.00
#
_symmetry.space_group_name_H-M   'P 1'
#
loop_
_entity.id
_entity.type
_entity.pdbx_description
1 polymer ?
#
loop_
_entity_poly.entity_id
_entity_poly.type
_entity_poly.pdbx_seq_one_letter_code
_entity_poly.pdbx_strand_id
1 'polypeptide(L)'
;MEEKERMRELMSALKRGRRDEVKEILKGIPKEKWPSAQIIPFVVQDFLKKKKAEENAEYLLHAFAFLSNKHEWSGEKRKRIDRIIFYLFVMNTRCMFKKDTVAQKEILELFNELISEYPPGKKVVCLVNRRSLSSVKCSRRRNSYMEWLDQYTSIKEESFYHNASIPRTMSSELAELNNDLIRIREEADRIMDSSSSSSSTSKQPATREKIAKMSAQVVDSNPYSRLMALQKMGVVEDYEAIRKKTVVVVGVGGVGSVVAEMLTRCGVGKLILFDYDKVELANMNRLFYQPHQAGLSKVEAARQTLVHINPDVEIEAHNYNIITVDNYDKFLDRLEHGGLNNDRIDLALSCVDNYEARVVVNKACNDLNLVWMNSGVKENAVAGQIQLMDPGRTACFMCIPPGIVAVEGDEKTLKRDGVCAASLPTTMGIVAGFLVQNTLKYLLKFGKVSEYLGYNALADFFQTEGLKPNPECSERKCIERQKEHLARVAAEGPKVIEVKEEKKEVVHETNEWGIEIGAEDDLVETTPAPSEPKFAEEESAVTSKADVAALMAAMKNM
;
A
#
# COMPACT_ATOMS: atom_id res chain seq x y z
N MET A 1 2.87 71.72 -9.63
CA MET A 1 2.76 72.08 -8.20
C MET A 1 1.75 71.21 -7.46
N GLU A 2 0.67 70.75 -8.09
CA GLU A 2 -0.39 69.93 -7.46
C GLU A 2 0.08 68.66 -6.73
N GLU A 3 1.09 67.94 -7.23
CA GLU A 3 1.45 66.62 -6.66
C GLU A 3 2.11 66.72 -5.28
N LYS A 4 2.99 67.72 -5.06
CA LYS A 4 3.62 67.97 -3.75
C LYS A 4 2.65 68.56 -2.74
N GLU A 5 1.68 69.36 -3.21
CA GLU A 5 0.58 69.89 -2.40
C GLU A 5 -0.30 68.73 -1.91
N ARG A 6 -0.74 67.85 -2.83
CA ARG A 6 -1.53 66.66 -2.52
C ARG A 6 -0.81 65.69 -1.59
N MET A 7 0.51 65.55 -1.69
CA MET A 7 1.26 64.71 -0.77
C MET A 7 1.35 65.32 0.63
N ARG A 8 1.45 66.65 0.75
CA ARG A 8 1.37 67.34 2.04
C ARG A 8 -0.03 67.23 2.66
N GLU A 9 -1.07 67.35 1.85
CA GLU A 9 -2.45 67.15 2.28
C GLU A 9 -2.72 65.70 2.71
N LEU A 10 -2.21 64.71 1.96
CA LEU A 10 -2.28 63.30 2.32
C LEU A 10 -1.62 63.02 3.66
N MET A 11 -0.42 63.57 3.89
CA MET A 11 0.30 63.41 5.16
C MET A 11 -0.43 64.09 6.33
N SER A 12 -1.04 65.26 6.08
CA SER A 12 -1.86 65.97 7.06
C SER A 12 -3.17 65.23 7.37
N ALA A 13 -3.80 64.61 6.38
CA ALA A 13 -5.02 63.82 6.52
C ALA A 13 -4.75 62.48 7.24
N LEU A 14 -3.63 61.82 6.95
CA LEU A 14 -3.15 60.62 7.64
C LEU A 14 -2.85 60.91 9.12
N LYS A 15 -2.21 62.04 9.43
CA LYS A 15 -1.89 62.45 10.81
C LYS A 15 -3.12 62.83 11.63
N ARG A 16 -4.18 63.31 10.97
CA ARG A 16 -5.49 63.64 11.58
C ARG A 16 -6.48 62.47 11.58
N GLY A 17 -6.14 61.34 10.96
CA GLY A 17 -6.98 60.14 10.92
C GLY A 17 -8.29 60.26 10.13
N ARG A 18 -8.43 61.27 9.25
CA ARG A 18 -9.68 61.52 8.48
C ARG A 18 -9.74 60.64 7.23
N ARG A 19 -10.46 59.52 7.32
CA ARG A 19 -10.33 58.38 6.39
C ARG A 19 -10.86 58.62 4.98
N ASP A 20 -12.00 59.28 4.85
CA ASP A 20 -12.60 59.52 3.54
C ASP A 20 -11.84 60.59 2.76
N GLU A 21 -11.23 61.54 3.47
CA GLU A 21 -10.32 62.56 2.93
C GLU A 21 -9.03 61.91 2.38
N VAL A 22 -8.44 60.94 3.09
CA VAL A 22 -7.28 60.15 2.61
C VAL A 22 -7.61 59.38 1.33
N LYS A 23 -8.81 58.81 1.22
CA LYS A 23 -9.23 58.04 0.04
C LYS A 23 -9.44 58.92 -1.19
N GLU A 24 -10.05 60.10 -1.03
CA GLU A 24 -10.23 61.03 -2.15
C GLU A 24 -8.90 61.61 -2.64
N ILE A 25 -7.98 61.93 -1.72
CA ILE A 25 -6.65 62.44 -2.10
C ILE A 25 -5.85 61.36 -2.85
N LEU A 26 -5.94 60.09 -2.44
CA LEU A 26 -5.23 58.96 -3.08
C LEU A 26 -5.73 58.59 -4.48
N LYS A 27 -7.00 58.88 -4.82
CA LYS A 27 -7.51 58.68 -6.19
C LYS A 27 -6.78 59.55 -7.22
N GLY A 28 -6.22 60.68 -6.76
CA GLY A 28 -5.51 61.64 -7.58
C GLY A 28 -3.99 61.46 -7.62
N ILE A 29 -3.44 60.37 -7.07
CA ILE A 29 -2.00 60.09 -6.95
C ILE A 29 -1.71 58.70 -7.55
N PRO A 30 -0.76 58.56 -8.50
CA PRO A 30 -0.35 57.27 -9.05
C PRO A 30 0.10 56.28 -7.97
N LYS A 31 -0.33 55.01 -8.07
CA LYS A 31 -0.20 53.99 -7.01
C LYS A 31 1.25 53.69 -6.66
N GLU A 32 2.14 53.79 -7.64
CA GLU A 32 3.58 53.56 -7.46
C GLU A 32 4.26 54.60 -6.56
N LYS A 33 3.62 55.77 -6.38
CA LYS A 33 4.14 56.91 -5.60
C LYS A 33 3.53 57.03 -4.21
N TRP A 34 2.72 56.05 -3.81
CA TRP A 34 2.08 56.05 -2.50
C TRP A 34 3.11 55.83 -1.39
N PRO A 35 3.17 56.69 -0.36
CA PRO A 35 4.06 56.50 0.79
C PRO A 35 3.68 55.23 1.56
N SER A 36 4.36 54.14 1.21
CA SER A 36 3.91 52.78 1.49
C SER A 36 3.83 52.51 2.99
N ALA A 37 4.81 52.97 3.77
CA ALA A 37 4.86 52.76 5.22
C ALA A 37 3.69 53.39 6.00
N GLN A 38 3.07 54.46 5.49
CA GLN A 38 2.05 55.23 6.21
C GLN A 38 0.62 54.94 5.72
N ILE A 39 0.50 54.39 4.50
CA ILE A 39 -0.77 53.97 3.91
C ILE A 39 -1.12 52.52 4.28
N ILE A 40 -0.11 51.67 4.54
CA ILE A 40 -0.29 50.25 4.92
C ILE A 40 -1.25 50.07 6.11
N PRO A 41 -1.14 50.80 7.24
CA PRO A 41 -2.09 50.65 8.35
C PRO A 41 -3.54 50.99 7.97
N PHE A 42 -3.71 51.89 7.00
CA PHE A 42 -5.01 52.37 6.52
C PHE A 42 -5.66 51.39 5.53
N VAL A 43 -4.87 50.82 4.62
CA VAL A 43 -5.30 49.79 3.66
C VAL A 43 -5.62 48.47 4.36
N VAL A 44 -4.80 48.09 5.35
CA VAL A 44 -5.05 46.89 6.18
C VAL A 44 -6.33 47.04 7.00
N GLN A 45 -6.63 48.21 7.57
CA GLN A 45 -7.91 48.42 8.26
C GLN A 45 -9.13 48.43 7.33
N ASP A 46 -9.01 48.93 6.09
CA ASP A 46 -10.11 48.87 5.12
C ASP A 46 -10.34 47.44 4.61
N PHE A 47 -9.25 46.67 4.48
CA PHE A 47 -9.27 45.25 4.12
C PHE A 47 -9.95 44.39 5.18
N LEU A 48 -9.73 44.69 6.47
CA LEU A 48 -10.41 44.03 7.58
C LEU A 48 -11.91 44.36 7.66
N LYS A 49 -12.38 45.44 7.04
CA LYS A 49 -13.80 45.84 7.02
C LYS A 49 -14.59 45.34 5.81
N LYS A 50 -13.96 45.02 4.68
CA LYS A 50 -14.66 44.57 3.46
C LYS A 50 -14.50 43.05 3.25
N LYS A 51 -15.63 42.33 3.29
CA LYS A 51 -15.77 40.88 3.02
C LYS A 51 -15.49 40.48 1.56
N LYS A 52 -14.34 40.85 0.99
CA LYS A 52 -13.89 40.32 -0.31
C LYS A 52 -12.40 39.96 -0.24
N ALA A 53 -12.15 38.70 0.10
CA ALA A 53 -10.82 38.14 0.32
C ALA A 53 -9.98 37.95 -0.96
N GLU A 54 -10.61 37.98 -2.15
CA GLU A 54 -9.94 37.62 -3.40
C GLU A 54 -9.02 38.73 -3.96
N GLU A 55 -9.28 40.00 -3.67
CA GLU A 55 -8.50 41.13 -4.22
C GLU A 55 -7.20 41.44 -3.44
N ASN A 56 -6.88 40.68 -2.39
CA ASN A 56 -5.82 41.07 -1.44
C ASN A 56 -4.80 39.99 -1.10
N ALA A 57 -4.87 38.84 -1.79
CA ALA A 57 -3.85 37.79 -1.68
C ALA A 57 -2.47 38.26 -2.17
N GLU A 58 -2.43 39.15 -3.17
CA GLU A 58 -1.19 39.75 -3.69
C GLU A 58 -0.45 40.59 -2.64
N TYR A 59 -1.18 41.35 -1.82
CA TYR A 59 -0.58 42.17 -0.76
C TYR A 59 0.05 41.31 0.34
N LEU A 60 -0.52 40.14 0.64
CA LEU A 60 0.01 39.18 1.61
C LEU A 60 1.22 38.39 1.07
N LEU A 61 1.23 38.05 -0.22
CA LEU A 61 2.37 37.42 -0.89
C LEU A 61 3.59 38.33 -0.95
N HIS A 62 3.38 39.63 -1.23
CA HIS A 62 4.44 40.63 -1.21
C HIS A 62 5.03 40.85 0.20
N ALA A 63 4.20 40.79 1.26
CA ALA A 63 4.68 40.84 2.65
C ALA A 63 5.49 39.58 3.05
N PHE A 64 5.08 38.40 2.56
CA PHE A 64 5.75 37.13 2.80
C PHE A 64 7.13 37.04 2.13
N ALA A 65 7.24 37.54 0.90
CA ALA A 65 8.50 37.63 0.15
C ALA A 65 9.49 38.61 0.79
N PHE A 66 8.99 39.66 1.45
CA PHE A 66 9.81 40.67 2.12
C PHE A 66 10.45 40.15 3.43
N LEU A 67 9.73 39.33 4.20
CA LEU A 67 10.17 38.81 5.50
C LEU A 67 11.19 37.68 5.42
N SER A 68 11.10 36.89 4.37
CA SER A 68 11.94 35.71 4.18
C SER A 68 13.37 36.06 3.74
N ASN A 69 13.62 37.31 3.32
CA ASN A 69 14.75 37.70 2.48
C ASN A 69 15.90 38.45 3.17
N LYS A 70 16.07 38.22 4.47
CA LYS A 70 16.96 39.01 5.32
C LYS A 70 17.85 38.11 6.20
N HIS A 71 19.16 38.39 6.22
CA HIS A 71 20.30 37.54 6.66
C HIS A 71 21.14 37.80 7.95
N GLU A 72 20.93 38.86 8.70
CA GLU A 72 21.38 39.17 10.08
C GLU A 72 20.56 38.53 11.26
N TRP A 73 19.63 37.58 11.06
CA TRP A 73 18.73 37.03 12.09
C TRP A 73 19.37 35.78 12.67
N SER A 74 19.79 35.81 13.94
CA SER A 74 20.36 34.66 14.64
C SER A 74 19.74 34.47 16.03
N GLY A 75 19.86 33.26 16.59
CA GLY A 75 19.36 32.91 17.92
C GLY A 75 17.83 32.94 18.06
N GLU A 76 17.34 33.36 19.23
CA GLU A 76 15.91 33.43 19.60
C GLU A 76 15.07 34.23 18.59
N LYS A 77 15.69 35.21 17.92
CA LYS A 77 15.09 36.10 16.92
C LYS A 77 14.74 35.37 15.62
N ARG A 78 15.57 34.41 15.18
CA ARG A 78 15.28 33.55 14.03
C ARG A 78 14.17 32.55 14.32
N LYS A 79 14.19 31.96 15.53
CA LYS A 79 13.15 31.01 15.98
C LYS A 79 11.75 31.64 16.07
N ARG A 80 11.66 32.94 16.38
CA ARG A 80 10.39 33.68 16.36
C ARG A 80 9.87 33.95 14.94
N ILE A 81 10.76 34.23 13.98
CA ILE A 81 10.39 34.43 12.56
C ILE A 81 9.94 33.14 11.90
N ASP A 82 10.64 32.04 12.15
CA ASP A 82 10.26 30.74 11.58
C ASP A 82 8.89 30.29 12.11
N ARG A 83 8.56 30.59 13.37
CA ARG A 83 7.21 30.35 13.94
C ARG A 83 6.15 31.23 13.29
N ILE A 84 6.48 32.46 12.96
CA ILE A 84 5.57 33.42 12.32
C ILE A 84 5.30 33.02 10.86
N ILE A 85 6.32 32.60 10.12
CA ILE A 85 6.21 32.06 8.76
C ILE A 85 5.36 30.79 8.77
N PHE A 86 5.61 29.92 9.75
CA PHE A 86 4.81 28.72 9.98
C PHE A 86 3.34 29.06 10.29
N TYR A 87 3.08 30.07 11.12
CA TYR A 87 1.71 30.50 11.44
C TYR A 87 0.99 31.16 10.26
N LEU A 88 1.67 31.95 9.42
CA LEU A 88 1.10 32.51 8.20
C LEU A 88 0.79 31.44 7.15
N PHE A 89 1.64 30.41 7.06
CA PHE A 89 1.40 29.24 6.24
C PHE A 89 0.20 28.42 6.74
N VAL A 90 0.06 28.26 8.06
CA VAL A 90 -1.08 27.61 8.72
C VAL A 90 -2.36 28.43 8.58
N MET A 91 -2.29 29.76 8.63
CA MET A 91 -3.46 30.63 8.43
C MET A 91 -3.92 30.66 6.97
N ASN A 92 -3.01 30.68 5.99
CA ASN A 92 -3.36 30.64 4.57
C ASN A 92 -3.99 29.28 4.19
N THR A 93 -3.62 28.20 4.90
CA THR A 93 -4.22 26.87 4.74
C THR A 93 -5.52 26.69 5.53
N ARG A 94 -5.71 27.35 6.69
CA ARG A 94 -6.94 27.27 7.50
C ARG A 94 -8.02 28.31 7.17
N CYS A 95 -7.71 29.47 6.60
CA CYS A 95 -8.74 30.46 6.24
C CYS A 95 -9.69 29.99 5.13
N MET A 96 -9.36 28.93 4.38
CA MET A 96 -10.30 28.25 3.49
C MET A 96 -11.38 27.44 4.22
N PHE A 97 -11.29 27.25 5.55
CA PHE A 97 -12.12 26.34 6.33
C PHE A 97 -12.66 26.96 7.64
N LYS A 98 -13.42 28.07 7.49
CA LYS A 98 -14.43 28.70 8.39
C LYS A 98 -14.19 28.97 9.91
N LYS A 99 -14.36 30.28 10.25
CA LYS A 99 -14.92 30.99 11.44
C LYS A 99 -14.43 30.65 12.87
N ASP A 100 -13.42 31.38 13.37
CA ASP A 100 -13.47 32.05 14.69
C ASP A 100 -12.46 33.22 14.78
N THR A 101 -12.79 34.27 15.53
CA THR A 101 -12.31 35.67 15.35
C THR A 101 -11.43 36.26 16.46
N VAL A 102 -11.16 35.55 17.56
CA VAL A 102 -10.37 36.11 18.69
C VAL A 102 -8.86 35.87 18.52
N ALA A 103 -8.46 34.71 18.00
CA ALA A 103 -7.05 34.36 17.75
C ALA A 103 -6.37 35.21 16.66
N GLN A 104 -7.13 35.93 15.83
CA GLN A 104 -6.60 36.79 14.76
C GLN A 104 -5.96 38.09 15.27
N LYS A 105 -6.28 38.53 16.49
CA LYS A 105 -5.90 39.85 16.98
C LYS A 105 -4.51 39.88 17.66
N GLU A 106 -4.15 38.83 18.39
CA GLU A 106 -2.84 38.71 19.05
C GLU A 106 -1.70 38.38 18.06
N ILE A 107 -2.01 37.64 16.98
CA ILE A 107 -1.04 37.29 15.93
C ILE A 107 -0.59 38.54 15.13
N LEU A 108 -1.48 39.53 14.99
CA LEU A 108 -1.25 40.75 14.21
C LEU A 108 -0.43 41.83 14.94
N GLU A 109 -0.39 41.82 16.28
CA GLU A 109 0.43 42.74 17.07
C GLU A 109 1.90 42.28 17.11
N LEU A 110 2.15 40.98 17.28
CA LEU A 110 3.49 40.37 17.32
C LEU A 110 4.24 40.41 15.98
N PHE A 111 3.52 40.43 14.87
CA PHE A 111 4.10 40.49 13.53
C PHE A 111 4.67 41.89 13.20
N ASN A 112 4.06 42.95 13.74
CA ASN A 112 4.40 44.33 13.40
C ASN A 112 5.67 44.86 14.10
N GLU A 113 6.14 44.25 15.18
CA GLU A 113 7.43 44.60 15.79
C GLU A 113 8.65 44.01 15.06
N LEU A 114 8.50 42.88 14.35
CA LEU A 114 9.63 42.09 13.84
C LEU A 114 10.17 42.51 12.45
N ILE A 115 9.49 43.41 11.73
CA ILE A 115 9.84 43.72 10.32
C ILE A 115 10.77 44.92 10.17
N SER A 116 10.87 45.75 11.20
CA SER A 116 11.46 47.10 11.13
C SER A 116 12.98 47.17 10.94
N GLU A 117 13.75 46.08 10.99
CA GLU A 117 15.17 46.19 11.39
C GLU A 117 16.27 45.87 10.37
N TYR A 118 16.05 45.79 9.05
CA TYR A 118 16.90 44.83 8.29
C TYR A 118 17.28 45.18 6.81
N PRO A 119 18.47 44.84 6.25
CA PRO A 119 18.92 45.26 4.89
C PRO A 119 19.14 44.09 3.86
N PRO A 120 19.37 44.39 2.55
CA PRO A 120 19.40 43.42 1.45
C PRO A 120 20.80 42.88 1.09
N GLY A 121 20.93 41.59 0.71
CA GLY A 121 22.17 41.05 0.11
C GLY A 121 22.49 39.56 0.21
N LYS A 122 21.60 38.66 0.64
CA LYS A 122 21.93 37.22 0.74
C LYS A 122 20.72 36.32 0.38
N LYS A 123 20.99 35.06 0.01
CA LYS A 123 20.05 34.06 -0.60
C LYS A 123 19.03 33.45 0.38
N VAL A 124 17.77 33.31 -0.03
CA VAL A 124 16.70 32.65 0.75
C VAL A 124 16.58 31.19 0.35
N VAL A 125 16.56 30.30 1.34
CA VAL A 125 16.12 28.92 1.17
C VAL A 125 14.63 28.87 1.48
N CYS A 126 13.82 28.52 0.47
CA CYS A 126 12.37 28.41 0.59
C CYS A 126 12.02 26.93 0.84
N LEU A 127 11.49 26.58 2.01
CA LEU A 127 10.96 25.25 2.29
C LEU A 127 9.49 25.19 1.88
N VAL A 128 9.20 24.58 0.74
CA VAL A 128 7.82 24.35 0.28
C VAL A 128 7.36 22.95 0.71
N ASN A 129 6.32 22.88 1.53
CA ASN A 129 5.63 21.63 1.81
C ASN A 129 4.75 21.24 0.61
N ARG A 130 5.11 20.17 -0.11
CA ARG A 130 4.38 19.67 -1.30
C ARG A 130 2.91 19.31 -1.02
N ARG A 131 2.49 19.11 0.24
CA ARG A 131 1.09 18.80 0.59
C ARG A 131 0.11 19.95 0.33
N SER A 132 0.57 21.20 0.25
CA SER A 132 -0.31 22.35 0.00
C SER A 132 -0.60 22.60 -1.50
N LEU A 133 0.14 21.95 -2.40
CA LEU A 133 0.01 22.13 -3.85
C LEU A 133 -1.00 21.17 -4.50
N SER A 134 -1.39 20.09 -3.83
CA SER A 134 -2.34 19.10 -4.34
C SER A 134 -3.82 19.50 -4.19
N SER A 135 -4.13 20.57 -3.45
CA SER A 135 -5.50 21.08 -3.27
C SER A 135 -5.96 22.07 -4.36
N VAL A 136 -5.10 22.39 -5.33
CA VAL A 136 -5.42 23.29 -6.44
C VAL A 136 -6.24 22.55 -7.51
N LYS A 137 -7.58 22.69 -7.48
CA LYS A 137 -8.51 22.06 -8.44
C LYS A 137 -8.51 22.68 -9.86
N CYS A 138 -7.67 23.67 -10.15
CA CYS A 138 -7.64 24.34 -11.46
C CYS A 138 -6.28 24.12 -12.17
N SER A 139 -6.28 23.31 -13.22
CA SER A 139 -5.07 22.92 -13.98
C SER A 139 -4.31 24.10 -14.61
N ARG A 140 -5.00 25.18 -15.01
CA ARG A 140 -4.38 26.36 -15.64
C ARG A 140 -3.53 27.20 -14.68
N ARG A 141 -3.86 27.28 -13.39
CA ARG A 141 -3.12 28.09 -12.40
C ARG A 141 -1.92 27.35 -11.80
N ARG A 142 -1.93 26.02 -11.83
CA ARG A 142 -0.82 25.18 -11.37
C ARG A 142 0.39 25.29 -12.30
N ASN A 143 0.16 25.32 -13.62
CA ASN A 143 1.24 25.37 -14.61
C ASN A 143 1.95 26.73 -14.62
N SER A 144 1.23 27.85 -14.57
CA SER A 144 1.86 29.18 -14.50
C SER A 144 2.65 29.43 -13.21
N TYR A 145 2.27 28.76 -12.11
CA TYR A 145 3.01 28.83 -10.84
C TYR A 145 4.27 27.97 -10.84
N MET A 146 4.25 26.82 -11.52
CA MET A 146 5.43 25.95 -11.69
C MET A 146 6.43 26.55 -12.69
N GLU A 147 5.96 27.18 -13.79
CA GLU A 147 6.81 27.94 -14.72
C GLU A 147 7.50 29.15 -14.06
N TRP A 148 6.82 29.80 -13.11
CA TRP A 148 7.39 30.89 -12.31
C TRP A 148 8.44 30.39 -11.30
N LEU A 149 8.23 29.20 -10.70
CA LEU A 149 9.19 28.58 -9.75
C LEU A 149 10.48 28.09 -10.44
N ASP A 150 10.37 27.54 -11.65
CA ASP A 150 11.52 27.09 -12.45
C ASP A 150 12.40 28.26 -12.92
N GLN A 151 11.82 29.45 -13.13
CA GLN A 151 12.59 30.65 -13.48
C GLN A 151 13.52 31.16 -12.35
N TYR A 152 13.32 30.72 -11.10
CA TYR A 152 14.00 31.30 -9.93
C TYR A 152 14.70 30.30 -9.01
N THR A 153 14.75 29.01 -9.35
CA THR A 153 15.37 28.00 -8.48
C THR A 153 16.37 27.09 -9.22
N SER A 154 17.64 27.14 -8.79
CA SER A 154 18.63 26.11 -9.10
C SER A 154 18.81 25.25 -7.85
N ILE A 155 18.23 24.06 -7.84
CA ILE A 155 18.26 23.17 -6.67
C ILE A 155 19.29 22.06 -6.89
N LYS A 156 20.27 21.99 -5.98
CA LYS A 156 21.03 20.77 -5.67
C LYS A 156 20.55 20.28 -4.30
N GLU A 157 20.26 19.00 -4.18
CA GLU A 157 19.87 18.36 -2.92
C GLU A 157 21.12 17.98 -2.10
N GLU A 158 21.21 18.47 -0.86
CA GLU A 158 22.06 17.91 0.18
C GLU A 158 21.23 17.65 1.45
N SER A 159 21.40 16.45 1.98
CA SER A 159 20.81 15.85 3.18
C SER A 159 21.28 16.49 4.48
N PHE A 160 20.45 16.64 5.52
CA PHE A 160 20.95 16.70 6.91
C PHE A 160 19.90 16.46 8.04
N TYR A 161 20.36 15.68 9.04
CA TYR A 161 19.96 15.49 10.46
C TYR A 161 18.92 14.43 10.89
N HIS A 162 19.48 13.29 11.32
CA HIS A 162 19.06 12.50 12.48
C HIS A 162 19.53 13.13 13.82
N ASN A 163 18.86 12.72 14.90
CA ASN A 163 19.17 12.85 16.34
C ASN A 163 18.74 14.13 17.09
N ALA A 164 17.60 14.03 17.78
CA ALA A 164 17.40 14.65 19.09
C ALA A 164 16.42 13.81 19.95
N SER A 165 16.87 13.39 21.12
CA SER A 165 16.12 12.60 22.12
C SER A 165 14.98 13.42 22.74
N ILE A 166 13.77 12.87 22.80
CA ILE A 166 12.60 13.51 23.42
C ILE A 166 12.61 13.27 24.95
N PRO A 167 12.48 14.29 25.81
CA PRO A 167 12.44 14.12 27.26
C PRO A 167 11.22 13.32 27.74
N ARG A 168 11.40 12.46 28.76
CA ARG A 168 10.37 11.53 29.30
C ARG A 168 9.08 12.22 29.79
N THR A 169 9.11 13.50 30.13
CA THR A 169 7.93 14.27 30.58
C THR A 169 6.97 14.64 29.45
N MET A 170 7.45 14.80 28.21
CA MET A 170 6.57 15.05 27.05
C MET A 170 5.85 13.78 26.56
N SER A 171 6.32 12.59 26.96
CA SER A 171 5.75 11.32 26.52
C SER A 171 4.40 11.01 27.19
N SER A 172 4.17 11.48 28.42
CA SER A 172 2.89 11.28 29.11
C SER A 172 1.82 12.25 28.61
N GLU A 173 2.18 13.52 28.38
CA GLU A 173 1.28 14.53 27.82
C GLU A 173 0.87 14.19 26.38
N LEU A 174 1.78 13.65 25.56
CA LEU A 174 1.46 13.13 24.22
C LEU A 174 0.54 11.91 24.27
N ALA A 175 0.66 11.05 25.29
CA ALA A 175 -0.21 9.90 25.46
C ALA A 175 -1.62 10.32 25.91
N GLU A 176 -1.74 11.30 26.80
CA GLU A 176 -3.02 11.89 27.20
C GLU A 176 -3.70 12.60 26.03
N LEU A 177 -2.96 13.40 25.26
CA LEU A 177 -3.50 14.09 24.08
C LEU A 177 -3.98 13.12 23.00
N ASN A 178 -3.29 11.97 22.86
CA ASN A 178 -3.69 10.92 21.93
C ASN A 178 -4.96 10.18 22.41
N ASN A 179 -5.10 9.96 23.72
CA ASN A 179 -6.32 9.41 24.31
C ASN A 179 -7.52 10.36 24.18
N ASP A 180 -7.29 11.67 24.35
CA ASP A 180 -8.32 12.69 24.14
C ASP A 180 -8.75 12.78 22.66
N LEU A 181 -7.81 12.64 21.73
CA LEU A 181 -8.12 12.54 20.29
C LEU A 181 -8.95 11.30 19.95
N ILE A 182 -8.70 10.16 20.60
CA ILE A 182 -9.50 8.95 20.44
C ILE A 182 -10.93 9.18 20.95
N ARG A 183 -11.09 9.77 22.15
CA ARG A 183 -12.40 10.10 22.71
C ARG A 183 -13.20 11.06 21.84
N ILE A 184 -12.57 12.13 21.37
CA ILE A 184 -13.20 13.11 20.46
C ILE A 184 -13.65 12.45 19.15
N ARG A 185 -12.89 11.45 18.67
CA ARG A 185 -13.26 10.70 17.46
C ARG A 185 -14.45 9.77 17.69
N GLU A 186 -14.47 9.05 18.81
CA GLU A 186 -15.62 8.22 19.21
C GLU A 186 -16.89 9.06 19.49
N GLU A 187 -16.73 10.29 19.96
CA GLU A 187 -17.83 11.22 20.18
C GLU A 187 -18.33 11.83 18.85
N ALA A 188 -17.42 12.12 17.91
CA ALA A 188 -17.77 12.53 16.56
C ALA A 188 -18.50 11.41 15.78
N ASP A 189 -18.08 10.16 15.95
CA ASP A 189 -18.75 9.00 15.35
C ASP A 189 -20.15 8.79 15.96
N ARG A 190 -20.31 8.95 17.29
CA ARG A 190 -21.63 8.94 17.96
C ARG A 190 -22.55 10.08 17.51
N ILE A 191 -22.00 11.27 17.26
CA ILE A 191 -22.75 12.42 16.74
C ILE A 191 -23.18 12.15 15.29
N MET A 192 -22.32 11.53 14.47
CA MET A 192 -22.67 11.09 13.12
C MET A 192 -23.79 10.02 13.13
N ASP A 193 -23.76 9.07 14.06
CA ASP A 193 -24.83 8.08 14.21
C ASP A 193 -26.14 8.71 14.69
N SER A 194 -26.10 9.68 15.61
CA SER A 194 -27.29 10.38 16.12
C SER A 194 -27.93 11.37 15.12
N SER A 195 -27.17 11.82 14.12
CA SER A 195 -27.65 12.73 13.08
C SER A 195 -28.26 12.01 11.87
N SER A 196 -28.24 10.67 11.87
CA SER A 196 -28.90 9.82 10.87
C SER A 196 -30.43 9.70 11.05
N SER A 197 -31.02 10.28 12.12
CA SER A 197 -32.46 10.22 12.40
C SER A 197 -33.26 11.45 11.98
N SER A 198 -32.73 12.33 11.11
CA SER A 198 -33.54 13.40 10.50
C SER A 198 -33.49 13.36 8.97
N SER A 199 -34.69 13.36 8.40
CA SER A 199 -35.03 13.07 7.01
C SER A 199 -34.28 13.90 5.97
N SER A 200 -33.46 13.25 5.15
CA SER A 200 -33.33 13.57 3.72
C SER A 200 -32.90 12.33 2.94
N THR A 201 -33.66 11.97 1.92
CA THR A 201 -33.49 10.82 1.04
C THR A 201 -32.23 10.95 0.20
N SER A 202 -31.08 10.66 0.80
CA SER A 202 -29.89 10.26 0.04
C SER A 202 -29.92 8.74 -0.06
N LYS A 203 -29.93 8.21 -1.29
CA LYS A 203 -29.81 6.76 -1.53
C LYS A 203 -28.48 6.32 -0.91
N GLN A 204 -28.54 5.66 0.25
CA GLN A 204 -27.37 4.97 0.80
C GLN A 204 -26.87 3.96 -0.24
N PRO A 205 -25.55 3.84 -0.46
CA PRO A 205 -25.02 2.80 -1.34
C PRO A 205 -25.50 1.45 -0.82
N ALA A 206 -26.11 0.64 -1.70
CA ALA A 206 -26.68 -0.65 -1.34
C ALA A 206 -25.58 -1.55 -0.75
N THR A 207 -25.59 -1.71 0.57
CA THR A 207 -24.77 -2.69 1.27
C THR A 207 -25.42 -4.04 1.11
N ARG A 208 -24.61 -5.04 0.73
CA ARG A 208 -25.08 -6.43 0.66
C ARG A 208 -25.53 -6.88 2.05
N GLU A 209 -26.62 -7.64 2.14
CA GLU A 209 -27.03 -8.26 3.42
C GLU A 209 -26.18 -9.49 3.72
N LYS A 210 -26.12 -9.85 5.02
CA LYS A 210 -25.46 -11.09 5.44
C LYS A 210 -26.29 -12.31 5.08
N ILE A 211 -25.64 -13.33 4.54
CA ILE A 211 -26.22 -14.61 4.14
C ILE A 211 -25.78 -15.69 5.14
N ALA A 212 -26.73 -16.21 5.91
CA ALA A 212 -26.46 -17.24 6.93
C ALA A 212 -25.97 -18.58 6.33
N LYS A 213 -26.48 -18.96 5.15
CA LYS A 213 -26.15 -20.22 4.48
C LYS A 213 -25.91 -20.01 2.98
N MET A 214 -24.86 -20.59 2.41
CA MET A 214 -24.61 -20.48 0.98
C MET A 214 -25.69 -21.26 0.21
N SER A 215 -26.34 -20.57 -0.74
CA SER A 215 -27.39 -21.16 -1.58
C SER A 215 -26.88 -21.43 -2.98
N ALA A 216 -27.28 -22.57 -3.56
CA ALA A 216 -27.02 -22.92 -4.94
C ALA A 216 -28.11 -22.41 -5.92
N GLN A 217 -29.05 -21.60 -5.42
CA GLN A 217 -30.09 -20.99 -6.24
C GLN A 217 -29.47 -19.96 -7.20
N VAL A 218 -29.78 -20.09 -8.49
CA VAL A 218 -29.28 -19.20 -9.54
C VAL A 218 -30.25 -18.03 -9.69
N VAL A 219 -29.98 -16.96 -8.97
CA VAL A 219 -30.68 -15.67 -9.04
C VAL A 219 -29.67 -14.54 -8.98
N ASP A 220 -30.00 -13.38 -9.54
CA ASP A 220 -29.07 -12.25 -9.64
C ASP A 220 -28.70 -11.66 -8.27
N SER A 221 -29.55 -11.83 -7.26
CA SER A 221 -29.30 -11.39 -5.88
C SER A 221 -28.37 -12.32 -5.10
N ASN A 222 -28.06 -13.52 -5.59
CA ASN A 222 -27.21 -14.48 -4.89
C ASN A 222 -25.74 -14.40 -5.37
N PRO A 223 -24.84 -13.79 -4.59
CA PRO A 223 -23.44 -13.63 -4.96
C PRO A 223 -22.67 -14.97 -5.01
N TYR A 224 -23.18 -16.01 -4.35
CA TYR A 224 -22.53 -17.32 -4.28
C TYR A 224 -23.01 -18.30 -5.35
N SER A 225 -24.02 -17.94 -6.15
CA SER A 225 -24.63 -18.82 -7.14
C SER A 225 -23.62 -19.46 -8.12
N ARG A 226 -22.62 -18.68 -8.59
CA ARG A 226 -21.59 -19.16 -9.53
C ARG A 226 -20.52 -20.00 -8.85
N LEU A 227 -20.26 -19.76 -7.56
CA LEU A 227 -19.33 -20.55 -6.77
C LEU A 227 -19.92 -21.92 -6.41
N MET A 228 -21.19 -21.95 -5.98
CA MET A 228 -21.92 -23.18 -5.71
C MET A 228 -22.17 -24.03 -6.96
N ALA A 229 -22.06 -23.45 -8.17
CA ALA A 229 -22.11 -24.20 -9.42
C ALA A 229 -20.93 -25.18 -9.57
N LEU A 230 -19.76 -24.89 -8.98
CA LEU A 230 -18.62 -25.81 -8.98
C LEU A 230 -18.95 -27.15 -8.32
N GLN A 231 -19.82 -27.13 -7.31
CA GLN A 231 -20.31 -28.34 -6.66
C GLN A 231 -21.28 -29.13 -7.54
N LYS A 232 -22.17 -28.43 -8.27
CA LYS A 232 -23.06 -29.09 -9.25
C LYS A 232 -22.30 -29.69 -10.42
N MET A 233 -21.19 -29.07 -10.82
CA MET A 233 -20.32 -29.55 -11.90
C MET A 233 -19.37 -30.67 -11.44
N GLY A 234 -19.41 -31.07 -10.16
CA GLY A 234 -18.54 -32.12 -9.62
C GLY A 234 -17.07 -31.73 -9.50
N VAL A 235 -16.75 -30.43 -9.53
CA VAL A 235 -15.36 -29.95 -9.39
C VAL A 235 -14.94 -29.89 -7.92
N VAL A 236 -15.85 -29.48 -7.04
CA VAL A 236 -15.61 -29.36 -5.58
C VAL A 236 -16.77 -30.03 -4.85
N GLU A 237 -16.50 -31.02 -4.01
CA GLU A 237 -17.56 -31.80 -3.34
C GLU A 237 -18.37 -30.98 -2.34
N ASP A 238 -17.70 -30.19 -1.48
CA ASP A 238 -18.31 -29.29 -0.50
C ASP A 238 -17.69 -27.91 -0.60
N TYR A 239 -18.29 -27.04 -1.42
CA TYR A 239 -17.81 -25.66 -1.54
C TYR A 239 -18.11 -24.84 -0.28
N GLU A 240 -19.23 -25.10 0.42
CA GLU A 240 -19.64 -24.34 1.60
C GLU A 240 -18.65 -24.51 2.77
N ALA A 241 -17.85 -25.58 2.78
CA ALA A 241 -16.73 -25.76 3.70
C ALA A 241 -15.77 -24.55 3.78
N ILE A 242 -15.65 -23.74 2.72
CA ILE A 242 -14.81 -22.54 2.72
C ILE A 242 -15.19 -21.53 3.83
N ARG A 243 -16.47 -21.48 4.22
CA ARG A 243 -16.97 -20.61 5.29
C ARG A 243 -16.50 -21.02 6.68
N LYS A 244 -16.00 -22.25 6.83
CA LYS A 244 -15.45 -22.77 8.08
C LYS A 244 -13.94 -22.57 8.19
N LYS A 245 -13.34 -21.88 7.21
CA LYS A 245 -11.90 -21.69 7.11
C LYS A 245 -11.46 -20.33 7.59
N THR A 246 -10.35 -20.31 8.33
CA THR A 246 -9.63 -19.08 8.69
C THR A 246 -8.29 -19.04 7.99
N VAL A 247 -8.04 -17.94 7.27
CA VAL A 247 -6.78 -17.71 6.55
C VAL A 247 -6.11 -16.44 7.06
N VAL A 248 -4.83 -16.54 7.40
CA VAL A 248 -3.99 -15.39 7.74
C VAL A 248 -3.27 -14.90 6.49
N VAL A 249 -3.25 -13.58 6.26
CA VAL A 249 -2.47 -12.93 5.20
C VAL A 249 -1.48 -11.96 5.82
N VAL A 250 -0.19 -12.22 5.62
CA VAL A 250 0.92 -11.37 6.09
C VAL A 250 1.45 -10.56 4.92
N GLY A 251 1.37 -9.24 5.04
CA GLY A 251 1.62 -8.28 3.96
C GLY A 251 0.38 -8.09 3.10
N VAL A 252 -0.26 -6.92 3.18
CA VAL A 252 -1.44 -6.52 2.39
C VAL A 252 -1.01 -5.51 1.32
N GLY A 253 0.11 -5.80 0.67
CA GLY A 253 0.66 -5.02 -0.45
C GLY A 253 0.01 -5.40 -1.79
N GLY A 254 0.78 -5.34 -2.88
CA GLY A 254 0.24 -5.57 -4.24
C GLY A 254 -0.31 -6.97 -4.51
N VAL A 255 0.31 -8.01 -3.93
CA VAL A 255 -0.19 -9.39 -4.03
C VAL A 255 -1.22 -9.65 -2.93
N GLY A 256 -0.88 -9.34 -1.68
CA GLY A 256 -1.70 -9.69 -0.52
C GLY A 256 -3.08 -9.01 -0.49
N SER A 257 -3.20 -7.78 -1.00
CA SER A 257 -4.50 -7.09 -1.09
C SER A 257 -5.46 -7.79 -2.05
N VAL A 258 -4.96 -8.22 -3.21
CA VAL A 258 -5.72 -8.98 -4.22
C VAL A 258 -6.06 -10.38 -3.71
N VAL A 259 -5.13 -11.03 -3.00
CA VAL A 259 -5.37 -12.32 -2.32
C VAL A 259 -6.53 -12.20 -1.33
N ALA A 260 -6.50 -11.17 -0.47
CA ALA A 260 -7.54 -10.92 0.51
C ALA A 260 -8.90 -10.63 -0.17
N GLU A 261 -8.91 -9.86 -1.26
CA GLU A 261 -10.13 -9.62 -2.05
C GLU A 261 -10.70 -10.91 -2.65
N MET A 262 -9.88 -11.71 -3.33
CA MET A 262 -10.33 -12.96 -3.95
C MET A 262 -10.88 -13.93 -2.91
N LEU A 263 -10.19 -14.15 -1.79
CA LEU A 263 -10.68 -15.02 -0.70
C LEU A 263 -11.97 -14.48 -0.08
N THR A 264 -12.08 -13.16 0.08
CA THR A 264 -13.31 -12.50 0.56
C THR A 264 -14.47 -12.76 -0.40
N ARG A 265 -14.25 -12.63 -1.72
CA ARG A 265 -15.27 -12.94 -2.75
C ARG A 265 -15.63 -14.42 -2.80
N CYS A 266 -14.67 -15.31 -2.53
CA CYS A 266 -14.91 -16.76 -2.41
C CYS A 266 -15.74 -17.14 -1.18
N GLY A 267 -15.86 -16.24 -0.18
CA GLY A 267 -16.65 -16.47 1.02
C GLY A 267 -15.92 -17.26 2.10
N VAL A 268 -14.61 -17.09 2.24
CA VAL A 268 -13.85 -17.62 3.39
C VAL A 268 -14.49 -17.19 4.72
N GLY A 269 -14.43 -18.02 5.74
CA GLY A 269 -15.05 -17.73 7.04
C GLY A 269 -14.46 -16.50 7.72
N LYS A 270 -13.13 -16.50 7.85
CA LYS A 270 -12.39 -15.42 8.50
C LYS A 270 -11.06 -15.13 7.81
N LEU A 271 -10.73 -13.85 7.66
CA LEU A 271 -9.40 -13.37 7.27
C LEU A 271 -8.76 -12.59 8.42
N ILE A 272 -7.50 -12.87 8.67
CA ILE A 272 -6.68 -12.09 9.61
C ILE A 272 -5.56 -11.45 8.82
N LEU A 273 -5.48 -10.12 8.86
CA LEU A 273 -4.58 -9.32 8.05
C LEU A 273 -3.48 -8.71 8.91
N PHE A 274 -2.22 -8.90 8.52
CA PHE A 274 -1.06 -8.28 9.16
C PHE A 274 -0.32 -7.41 8.14
N ASP A 275 -0.17 -6.12 8.44
CA ASP A 275 0.70 -5.19 7.71
C ASP A 275 0.98 -3.99 8.63
N TYR A 276 2.18 -3.41 8.58
CA TYR A 276 2.53 -2.25 9.40
C TYR A 276 2.54 -0.94 8.61
N ASP A 277 2.42 -1.01 7.28
CA ASP A 277 2.51 0.14 6.41
C ASP A 277 1.18 0.91 6.29
N LYS A 278 1.29 2.11 5.73
CA LYS A 278 0.17 2.92 5.28
C LYS A 278 0.01 2.85 3.78
N VAL A 279 -1.21 3.16 3.33
CA VAL A 279 -1.50 3.34 1.90
C VAL A 279 -0.84 4.64 1.43
N GLU A 280 -0.07 4.56 0.36
CA GLU A 280 0.54 5.71 -0.29
C GLU A 280 0.05 5.86 -1.73
N LEU A 281 0.09 7.08 -2.27
CA LEU A 281 -0.24 7.31 -3.69
C LEU A 281 0.69 6.55 -4.64
N ALA A 282 1.93 6.27 -4.21
CA ALA A 282 2.86 5.43 -4.94
C ALA A 282 2.36 3.99 -5.12
N ASN A 283 1.38 3.53 -4.33
CA ASN A 283 0.80 2.20 -4.46
C ASN A 283 -0.33 2.12 -5.52
N MET A 284 -0.75 3.25 -6.11
CA MET A 284 -1.89 3.30 -7.05
C MET A 284 -1.60 2.68 -8.43
N ASN A 285 -0.35 2.29 -8.70
CA ASN A 285 -0.02 1.47 -9.87
C ASN A 285 -0.40 -0.01 -9.67
N ARG A 286 -0.82 -0.39 -8.46
CA ARG A 286 -1.25 -1.73 -8.07
C ARG A 286 -2.77 -1.75 -7.88
N LEU A 287 -3.33 -2.95 -7.87
CA LEU A 287 -4.77 -3.16 -7.67
C LEU A 287 -5.19 -2.88 -6.21
N PHE A 288 -6.50 -2.93 -5.97
CA PHE A 288 -7.19 -2.87 -4.68
C PHE A 288 -7.35 -1.47 -4.05
N TYR A 289 -6.25 -0.80 -3.66
CA TYR A 289 -6.35 0.46 -2.92
C TYR A 289 -6.78 1.64 -3.80
N GLN A 290 -7.49 2.59 -3.22
CA GLN A 290 -7.99 3.78 -3.89
C GLN A 290 -7.29 5.07 -3.41
N PRO A 291 -7.23 6.13 -4.24
CA PRO A 291 -6.52 7.36 -3.88
C PRO A 291 -7.01 8.03 -2.59
N HIS A 292 -8.30 7.91 -2.28
CA HIS A 292 -8.88 8.51 -1.06
C HIS A 292 -8.44 7.78 0.23
N GLN A 293 -7.89 6.57 0.13
CA GLN A 293 -7.43 5.77 1.27
C GLN A 293 -5.99 6.12 1.67
N ALA A 294 -5.30 6.97 0.91
CA ALA A 294 -3.93 7.37 1.19
C ALA A 294 -3.79 7.96 2.62
N GLY A 295 -2.85 7.43 3.39
CA GLY A 295 -2.59 7.79 4.78
C GLY A 295 -3.26 6.89 5.83
N LEU A 296 -4.23 6.05 5.44
CA LEU A 296 -4.77 4.99 6.30
C LEU A 296 -3.76 3.84 6.42
N SER A 297 -3.81 3.07 7.51
CA SER A 297 -3.06 1.80 7.54
C SER A 297 -3.59 0.86 6.47
N LYS A 298 -2.70 0.07 5.86
CA LYS A 298 -3.07 -0.88 4.80
C LYS A 298 -4.13 -1.88 5.25
N VAL A 299 -3.99 -2.40 6.47
CA VAL A 299 -4.95 -3.37 7.04
C VAL A 299 -6.33 -2.76 7.30
N GLU A 300 -6.42 -1.51 7.74
CA GLU A 300 -7.71 -0.87 8.02
C GLU A 300 -8.41 -0.44 6.72
N ALA A 301 -7.67 0.13 5.78
CA ALA A 301 -8.18 0.41 4.44
C ALA A 301 -8.69 -0.87 3.76
N ALA A 302 -7.95 -1.97 3.89
CA ALA A 302 -8.39 -3.27 3.37
C ALA A 302 -9.64 -3.78 4.09
N ARG A 303 -9.67 -3.76 5.42
CA ARG A 303 -10.83 -4.18 6.20
C ARG A 303 -12.11 -3.44 5.78
N GLN A 304 -12.05 -2.12 5.62
CA GLN A 304 -13.18 -1.31 5.19
C GLN A 304 -13.70 -1.73 3.81
N THR A 305 -12.80 -1.93 2.85
CA THR A 305 -13.16 -2.39 1.51
C THR A 305 -13.72 -3.81 1.50
N LEU A 306 -13.08 -4.75 2.20
CA LEU A 306 -13.44 -6.17 2.18
C LEU A 306 -14.78 -6.45 2.87
N VAL A 307 -15.06 -5.80 4.01
CA VAL A 307 -16.35 -5.91 4.70
C VAL A 307 -17.48 -5.39 3.81
N HIS A 308 -17.23 -4.35 3.02
CA HIS A 308 -18.20 -3.84 2.05
C HIS A 308 -18.42 -4.81 0.87
N ILE A 309 -17.37 -5.49 0.40
CA ILE A 309 -17.46 -6.50 -0.68
C ILE A 309 -18.25 -7.73 -0.23
N ASN A 310 -17.98 -8.23 0.96
CA ASN A 310 -18.66 -9.40 1.50
C ASN A 310 -18.77 -9.33 3.04
N PRO A 311 -19.94 -8.95 3.59
CA PRO A 311 -20.14 -8.83 5.03
C PRO A 311 -20.26 -10.18 5.75
N ASP A 312 -20.27 -11.30 5.02
CA ASP A 312 -20.30 -12.65 5.60
C ASP A 312 -18.94 -13.12 6.09
N VAL A 313 -17.86 -12.44 5.69
CA VAL A 313 -16.49 -12.75 6.09
C VAL A 313 -16.13 -11.95 7.33
N GLU A 314 -15.61 -12.62 8.36
CA GLU A 314 -15.01 -11.94 9.50
C GLU A 314 -13.62 -11.42 9.11
N ILE A 315 -13.38 -10.11 9.25
CA ILE A 315 -12.07 -9.51 8.93
C ILE A 315 -11.44 -8.94 10.20
N GLU A 316 -10.31 -9.51 10.58
CA GLU A 316 -9.49 -9.07 11.70
C GLU A 316 -8.22 -8.37 11.17
N ALA A 317 -7.87 -7.20 11.72
CA ALA A 317 -6.80 -6.36 11.19
C ALA A 317 -5.77 -6.00 12.28
N HIS A 318 -4.49 -6.29 12.02
CA HIS A 318 -3.36 -6.03 12.91
C HIS A 318 -2.34 -5.11 12.25
N ASN A 319 -2.25 -3.88 12.75
CA ASN A 319 -1.36 -2.85 12.23
C ASN A 319 -0.03 -2.79 12.99
N TYR A 320 0.81 -3.80 12.86
CA TYR A 320 2.12 -3.83 13.50
C TYR A 320 3.13 -4.69 12.75
N ASN A 321 4.42 -4.45 13.00
CA ASN A 321 5.50 -5.23 12.40
C ASN A 321 5.69 -6.53 13.18
N ILE A 322 5.49 -7.67 12.52
CA ILE A 322 5.61 -9.01 13.12
C ILE A 322 7.04 -9.40 13.51
N ILE A 323 8.05 -8.68 13.01
CA ILE A 323 9.47 -8.97 13.24
C ILE A 323 9.90 -8.57 14.65
N THR A 324 9.29 -7.53 15.22
CA THR A 324 9.70 -7.02 16.54
C THR A 324 9.31 -8.00 17.63
N VAL A 325 10.19 -8.23 18.61
CA VAL A 325 9.98 -9.17 19.73
C VAL A 325 8.60 -8.99 20.39
N ASP A 326 8.24 -7.76 20.75
CA ASP A 326 6.96 -7.45 21.42
C ASP A 326 5.70 -7.82 20.63
N ASN A 327 5.83 -7.95 19.30
CA ASN A 327 4.71 -8.29 18.41
C ASN A 327 4.77 -9.72 17.89
N TYR A 328 5.93 -10.39 17.98
CA TYR A 328 6.08 -11.78 17.56
C TYR A 328 5.17 -12.70 18.37
N ASP A 329 5.11 -12.51 19.69
CA ASP A 329 4.25 -13.31 20.57
C ASP A 329 2.76 -13.10 20.25
N LYS A 330 2.37 -11.86 19.93
CA LYS A 330 1.00 -11.54 19.49
C LYS A 330 0.69 -12.21 18.14
N PHE A 331 1.66 -12.21 17.23
CA PHE A 331 1.50 -12.88 15.94
C PHE A 331 1.31 -14.39 16.13
N LEU A 332 2.14 -15.04 16.96
CA LEU A 332 1.99 -16.46 17.31
C LEU A 332 0.62 -16.77 17.94
N ASP A 333 0.19 -15.96 18.90
CA ASP A 333 -1.12 -16.11 19.53
C ASP A 333 -2.25 -16.09 18.49
N ARG A 334 -2.20 -15.17 17.51
CA ARG A 334 -3.23 -15.13 16.45
C ARG A 334 -3.12 -16.27 15.46
N LEU A 335 -1.95 -16.88 15.24
CA LEU A 335 -1.85 -18.10 14.45
C LEU A 335 -2.47 -19.31 15.19
N GLU A 336 -2.32 -19.37 16.51
CA GLU A 336 -2.78 -20.50 17.32
C GLU A 336 -4.24 -20.38 17.79
N HIS A 337 -4.74 -19.16 17.99
CA HIS A 337 -6.06 -18.87 18.56
C HIS A 337 -6.88 -17.87 17.72
N GLY A 338 -6.46 -17.61 16.47
CA GLY A 338 -7.15 -16.66 15.59
C GLY A 338 -8.24 -17.25 14.71
N GLY A 339 -8.36 -18.57 14.69
CA GLY A 339 -9.40 -19.32 14.00
C GLY A 339 -10.81 -18.89 14.39
N LEU A 340 -11.78 -19.40 13.64
CA LEU A 340 -13.18 -19.33 14.06
C LEU A 340 -13.31 -20.00 15.44
N ASN A 341 -14.09 -19.40 16.35
CA ASN A 341 -14.25 -19.88 17.73
C ASN A 341 -12.96 -19.91 18.58
N ASN A 342 -11.95 -19.09 18.24
CA ASN A 342 -10.62 -19.09 18.87
C ASN A 342 -9.83 -20.41 18.68
N ASP A 343 -10.19 -21.20 17.66
CA ASP A 343 -9.38 -22.34 17.23
C ASP A 343 -8.09 -21.88 16.55
N ARG A 344 -7.27 -22.84 16.17
CA ARG A 344 -6.12 -22.61 15.30
C ARG A 344 -6.54 -22.26 13.89
N ILE A 345 -5.78 -21.39 13.21
CA ILE A 345 -6.05 -21.07 11.80
C ILE A 345 -5.80 -22.28 10.88
N ASP A 346 -6.43 -22.30 9.70
CA ASP A 346 -6.24 -23.39 8.73
C ASP A 346 -4.99 -23.21 7.86
N LEU A 347 -4.63 -21.97 7.51
CA LEU A 347 -3.54 -21.66 6.59
C LEU A 347 -3.02 -20.23 6.75
N ALA A 348 -1.70 -20.05 6.71
CA ALA A 348 -1.09 -18.72 6.60
C ALA A 348 -0.55 -18.46 5.19
N LEU A 349 -0.68 -17.23 4.72
CA LEU A 349 -0.21 -16.77 3.42
C LEU A 349 0.79 -15.62 3.61
N SER A 350 2.03 -15.82 3.15
CA SER A 350 3.05 -14.79 3.16
C SER A 350 3.10 -14.07 1.82
N CYS A 351 2.78 -12.78 1.87
CA CYS A 351 2.73 -11.85 0.75
C CYS A 351 3.65 -10.63 1.00
N VAL A 352 4.61 -10.78 1.91
CA VAL A 352 5.59 -9.75 2.29
C VAL A 352 6.66 -9.58 1.21
N ASP A 353 7.33 -8.43 1.24
CA ASP A 353 8.30 -8.00 0.23
C ASP A 353 9.76 -8.05 0.67
N ASN A 354 10.03 -8.45 1.92
CA ASN A 354 11.38 -8.55 2.48
C ASN A 354 11.63 -9.94 3.06
N TYR A 355 12.89 -10.35 3.09
CA TYR A 355 13.30 -11.68 3.54
C TYR A 355 13.20 -11.85 5.06
N GLU A 356 13.46 -10.79 5.83
CA GLU A 356 13.37 -10.82 7.30
C GLU A 356 11.97 -11.26 7.77
N ALA A 357 10.91 -10.66 7.22
CA ALA A 357 9.54 -11.06 7.50
C ALA A 357 9.24 -12.51 7.03
N ARG A 358 9.79 -12.96 5.90
CA ARG A 358 9.64 -14.36 5.44
C ARG A 358 10.29 -15.34 6.41
N VAL A 359 11.46 -15.02 6.95
CA VAL A 359 12.14 -15.83 7.96
C VAL A 359 11.32 -15.90 9.25
N VAL A 360 10.73 -14.78 9.69
CA VAL A 360 9.85 -14.74 10.88
C VAL A 360 8.59 -15.59 10.68
N VAL A 361 7.90 -15.48 9.53
CA VAL A 361 6.74 -16.33 9.22
C VAL A 361 7.15 -17.80 9.15
N ASN A 362 8.27 -18.12 8.51
CA ASN A 362 8.79 -19.48 8.45
C ASN A 362 9.06 -20.06 9.84
N LYS A 363 9.70 -19.28 10.72
CA LYS A 363 9.99 -19.68 12.08
C LYS A 363 8.70 -19.98 12.84
N ALA A 364 7.76 -19.03 12.85
CA ALA A 364 6.46 -19.19 13.52
C ALA A 364 5.71 -20.44 13.03
N CYS A 365 5.70 -20.69 11.73
CA CYS A 365 5.01 -21.85 11.16
C CYS A 365 5.71 -23.17 11.48
N ASN A 366 7.05 -23.22 11.52
CA ASN A 366 7.77 -24.43 11.97
C ASN A 366 7.55 -24.67 13.48
N ASP A 367 7.57 -23.62 14.29
CA ASP A 367 7.30 -23.66 15.73
C ASP A 367 5.92 -24.28 16.00
N LEU A 368 4.89 -23.85 15.28
CA LEU A 368 3.52 -24.33 15.45
C LEU A 368 3.18 -25.60 14.66
N ASN A 369 4.04 -26.07 13.75
CA ASN A 369 3.70 -27.07 12.73
C ASN A 369 2.50 -26.62 11.87
N LEU A 370 2.53 -25.38 11.39
CA LEU A 370 1.47 -24.75 10.61
C LEU A 370 1.79 -24.82 9.12
N VAL A 371 0.85 -25.29 8.32
CA VAL A 371 0.99 -25.21 6.86
C VAL A 371 0.80 -23.76 6.42
N TRP A 372 1.65 -23.30 5.52
CA TRP A 372 1.59 -21.95 4.98
C TRP A 372 2.02 -21.92 3.52
N MET A 373 1.70 -20.85 2.82
CA MET A 373 2.16 -20.62 1.44
C MET A 373 2.88 -19.28 1.35
N ASN A 374 4.01 -19.28 0.67
CA ASN A 374 4.78 -18.08 0.38
C ASN A 374 4.52 -17.61 -1.05
N SER A 375 4.54 -16.31 -1.28
CA SER A 375 4.55 -15.70 -2.61
C SER A 375 5.68 -14.70 -2.77
N GLY A 376 6.08 -14.47 -4.01
CA GLY A 376 7.08 -13.46 -4.34
C GLY A 376 6.96 -12.99 -5.78
N VAL A 377 7.30 -11.73 -6.01
CA VAL A 377 7.44 -11.11 -7.33
C VAL A 377 8.85 -10.54 -7.41
N LYS A 378 9.55 -10.76 -8.53
CA LYS A 378 10.90 -10.19 -8.72
C LYS A 378 10.86 -8.66 -8.78
N GLU A 379 11.96 -8.02 -8.42
CA GLU A 379 12.09 -6.56 -8.42
C GLU A 379 11.87 -5.90 -9.79
N ASN A 380 12.13 -6.62 -10.88
CA ASN A 380 11.86 -6.15 -12.23
C ASN A 380 10.43 -6.48 -12.72
N ALA A 381 9.60 -7.08 -11.86
CA ALA A 381 8.20 -7.43 -12.08
C ALA A 381 7.88 -8.37 -13.27
N VAL A 382 8.88 -9.04 -13.87
CA VAL A 382 8.68 -9.99 -14.99
C VAL A 382 8.75 -11.46 -14.58
N ALA A 383 8.74 -11.73 -13.27
CA ALA A 383 8.61 -13.09 -12.76
C ALA A 383 7.98 -13.10 -11.37
N GLY A 384 7.39 -14.22 -10.99
CA GLY A 384 6.86 -14.45 -9.67
C GLY A 384 6.76 -15.93 -9.33
N GLN A 385 6.37 -16.23 -8.10
CA GLN A 385 6.24 -17.61 -7.64
C GLN A 385 5.27 -17.73 -6.47
N ILE A 386 4.75 -18.95 -6.29
CA ILE A 386 4.13 -19.41 -5.06
C ILE A 386 4.79 -20.72 -4.61
N GLN A 387 4.82 -20.95 -3.30
CA GLN A 387 5.38 -22.17 -2.72
C GLN A 387 4.57 -22.61 -1.51
N LEU A 388 4.19 -23.88 -1.44
CA LEU A 388 3.57 -24.52 -0.29
C LEU A 388 4.64 -25.02 0.68
N MET A 389 4.48 -24.65 1.94
CA MET A 389 5.36 -24.99 3.05
C MET A 389 4.55 -25.81 4.06
N ASP A 390 4.73 -27.13 4.00
CA ASP A 390 4.13 -28.11 4.90
C ASP A 390 5.26 -28.63 5.81
N PRO A 391 5.39 -28.12 7.05
CA PRO A 391 6.57 -28.36 7.87
C PRO A 391 6.90 -29.85 8.03
N GLY A 392 8.13 -30.20 7.66
CA GLY A 392 8.62 -31.58 7.68
C GLY A 392 8.34 -32.40 6.42
N ARG A 393 7.34 -32.01 5.60
CA ARG A 393 7.02 -32.68 4.33
C ARG A 393 7.64 -31.98 3.12
N THR A 394 7.54 -30.65 3.04
CA THR A 394 8.12 -29.85 1.95
C THR A 394 9.21 -28.93 2.49
N ALA A 395 10.06 -28.42 1.59
CA ALA A 395 11.13 -27.48 1.92
C ALA A 395 10.57 -26.28 2.70
N CYS A 396 11.10 -25.98 3.88
CA CYS A 396 10.83 -24.70 4.54
C CYS A 396 11.68 -23.57 3.92
N PHE A 397 11.45 -22.32 4.30
CA PHE A 397 12.12 -21.18 3.66
C PHE A 397 13.64 -21.21 3.90
N MET A 398 14.05 -21.73 5.06
CA MET A 398 15.46 -21.92 5.43
C MET A 398 16.08 -23.20 4.87
N CYS A 399 15.34 -24.06 4.17
CA CYS A 399 15.93 -25.19 3.45
C CYS A 399 16.65 -24.73 2.18
N ILE A 400 16.14 -23.67 1.53
CA ILE A 400 16.69 -23.09 0.30
C ILE A 400 16.73 -21.56 0.48
N PRO A 401 17.54 -21.04 1.42
CA PRO A 401 17.57 -19.61 1.69
C PRO A 401 18.19 -18.86 0.50
N PRO A 402 17.70 -17.65 0.18
CA PRO A 402 18.37 -16.81 -0.81
C PRO A 402 19.78 -16.43 -0.31
N GLY A 403 20.71 -16.18 -1.22
CA GLY A 403 22.13 -15.98 -0.89
C GLY A 403 22.38 -14.94 0.21
N ILE A 404 21.65 -13.82 0.22
CA ILE A 404 21.78 -12.78 1.26
C ILE A 404 21.41 -13.30 2.66
N VAL A 405 20.39 -14.16 2.76
CA VAL A 405 19.99 -14.79 4.03
C VAL A 405 20.99 -15.87 4.42
N ALA A 406 21.50 -16.63 3.45
CA ALA A 406 22.48 -17.70 3.70
C ALA A 406 23.80 -17.17 4.29
N VAL A 407 24.21 -15.95 3.93
CA VAL A 407 25.40 -15.28 4.47
C VAL A 407 25.11 -14.35 5.64
N GLU A 408 23.88 -14.37 6.18
CA GLU A 408 23.42 -13.49 7.27
C GLU A 408 23.65 -11.99 6.98
N GLY A 409 23.53 -11.59 5.71
CA GLY A 409 23.69 -10.21 5.28
C GLY A 409 22.45 -9.37 5.54
N ASP A 410 22.63 -8.06 5.74
CA ASP A 410 21.53 -7.11 5.88
C ASP A 410 20.94 -6.77 4.49
N GLU A 411 19.69 -7.14 4.24
CA GLU A 411 18.96 -6.84 3.00
C GLU A 411 18.92 -5.33 2.70
N LYS A 412 18.99 -4.47 3.73
CA LYS A 412 19.03 -3.01 3.54
C LYS A 412 20.24 -2.56 2.73
N THR A 413 21.33 -3.33 2.70
CA THR A 413 22.50 -3.05 1.87
C THR A 413 22.24 -3.21 0.37
N LEU A 414 21.19 -3.95 -0.01
CA LEU A 414 20.78 -4.13 -1.41
C LEU A 414 19.88 -2.98 -1.90
N LYS A 415 19.15 -2.33 -0.99
CA LYS A 415 18.21 -1.25 -1.32
C LYS A 415 18.99 0.08 -1.42
N ARG A 416 18.96 0.69 -2.60
CA ARG A 416 19.53 2.03 -2.83
C ARG A 416 18.43 3.09 -2.65
N ASP A 417 18.74 4.14 -1.91
CA ASP A 417 17.82 5.27 -1.71
C ASP A 417 17.41 5.88 -3.06
N GLY A 418 16.11 6.11 -3.24
CA GLY A 418 15.54 6.64 -4.48
C GLY A 418 15.30 5.61 -5.59
N VAL A 419 15.64 4.33 -5.39
CA VAL A 419 15.36 3.25 -6.33
C VAL A 419 14.18 2.41 -5.83
N CYS A 420 13.05 2.47 -6.55
CA CYS A 420 11.90 1.63 -6.27
C CYS A 420 11.97 0.34 -7.09
N ALA A 421 11.61 -0.79 -6.48
CA ALA A 421 11.33 -2.01 -7.24
C ALA A 421 10.21 -1.72 -8.26
N ALA A 422 10.40 -2.18 -9.49
CA ALA A 422 9.34 -2.13 -10.49
C ALA A 422 8.15 -2.97 -9.99
N SER A 423 6.94 -2.51 -10.27
CA SER A 423 5.74 -3.28 -9.97
C SER A 423 4.74 -3.18 -11.11
N LEU A 424 4.36 -4.35 -11.62
CA LEU A 424 3.33 -4.52 -12.64
C LEU A 424 2.08 -5.10 -11.98
N PRO A 425 0.91 -4.46 -12.11
CA PRO A 425 -0.34 -4.97 -11.55
C PRO A 425 -0.72 -6.33 -12.17
N THR A 426 -0.30 -6.60 -13.41
CA THR A 426 -0.52 -7.88 -14.10
C THR A 426 0.19 -9.03 -13.41
N THR A 427 1.50 -8.92 -13.18
CA THR A 427 2.30 -9.96 -12.50
C THR A 427 1.80 -10.19 -11.08
N MET A 428 1.45 -9.13 -10.36
CA MET A 428 0.86 -9.24 -9.02
C MET A 428 -0.49 -9.96 -9.04
N GLY A 429 -1.35 -9.64 -10.00
CA GLY A 429 -2.64 -10.30 -10.19
C GLY A 429 -2.51 -11.79 -10.53
N ILE A 430 -1.57 -12.16 -11.41
CA ILE A 430 -1.29 -13.57 -11.76
C ILE A 430 -0.81 -14.34 -10.53
N VAL A 431 0.18 -13.81 -9.80
CA VAL A 431 0.72 -14.46 -8.59
C VAL A 431 -0.35 -14.57 -7.50
N ALA A 432 -1.16 -13.53 -7.28
CA ALA A 432 -2.28 -13.57 -6.35
C ALA A 432 -3.32 -14.64 -6.76
N GLY A 433 -3.66 -14.70 -8.05
CA GLY A 433 -4.55 -15.72 -8.59
C GLY A 433 -4.03 -17.13 -8.36
N PHE A 434 -2.75 -17.39 -8.64
CA PHE A 434 -2.12 -18.68 -8.33
C PHE A 434 -2.16 -19.01 -6.84
N LEU A 435 -1.83 -18.04 -5.98
CA LEU A 435 -1.81 -18.26 -4.53
C LEU A 435 -3.19 -18.63 -4.00
N VAL A 436 -4.23 -17.90 -4.42
CA VAL A 436 -5.62 -18.17 -4.01
C VAL A 436 -6.12 -19.48 -4.61
N GLN A 437 -5.83 -19.75 -5.87
CA GLN A 437 -6.21 -21.03 -6.49
C GLN A 437 -5.57 -22.22 -5.76
N ASN A 438 -4.31 -22.12 -5.36
CA ASN A 438 -3.64 -23.16 -4.59
C ASN A 438 -4.21 -23.27 -3.16
N THR A 439 -4.57 -22.14 -2.55
CA THR A 439 -5.26 -22.07 -1.26
C THR A 439 -6.61 -22.80 -1.31
N LEU A 440 -7.43 -22.55 -2.33
CA LEU A 440 -8.72 -23.21 -2.50
C LEU A 440 -8.55 -24.71 -2.73
N LYS A 441 -7.64 -25.14 -3.64
CA LYS A 441 -7.32 -26.56 -3.85
C LYS A 441 -6.93 -27.24 -2.54
N TYR A 442 -6.11 -26.57 -1.72
CA TYR A 442 -5.64 -27.09 -0.44
C TYR A 442 -6.75 -27.19 0.61
N LEU A 443 -7.58 -26.16 0.77
CA LEU A 443 -8.61 -26.10 1.80
C LEU A 443 -9.84 -26.94 1.45
N LEU A 444 -10.22 -26.99 0.17
CA LEU A 444 -11.42 -27.67 -0.34
C LEU A 444 -11.13 -29.02 -1.01
N LYS A 445 -9.87 -29.47 -0.97
CA LYS A 445 -9.44 -30.83 -1.37
C LYS A 445 -9.85 -31.22 -2.80
N PHE A 446 -9.63 -30.31 -3.75
CA PHE A 446 -9.86 -30.57 -5.18
C PHE A 446 -8.61 -30.31 -6.02
N GLY A 447 -8.52 -30.96 -7.17
CA GLY A 447 -7.38 -30.87 -8.08
C GLY A 447 -6.05 -31.26 -7.44
N LYS A 448 -4.94 -30.87 -8.08
CA LYS A 448 -3.59 -31.11 -7.58
C LYS A 448 -3.02 -29.84 -6.96
N VAL A 449 -2.72 -29.86 -5.65
CA VAL A 449 -2.02 -28.75 -4.97
C VAL A 449 -0.58 -28.69 -5.46
N SER A 450 -0.10 -27.50 -5.83
CA SER A 450 1.27 -27.27 -6.27
C SER A 450 2.18 -27.03 -5.06
N GLU A 451 3.28 -27.78 -4.96
CA GLU A 451 4.32 -27.55 -3.95
C GLU A 451 5.15 -26.31 -4.29
N TYR A 452 5.45 -26.11 -5.57
CA TYR A 452 6.02 -24.89 -6.14
C TYR A 452 5.35 -24.59 -7.48
N LEU A 453 5.12 -23.31 -7.76
CA LEU A 453 4.73 -22.82 -9.08
C LEU A 453 5.41 -21.48 -9.36
N GLY A 454 6.32 -21.49 -10.32
CA GLY A 454 6.99 -20.30 -10.85
C GLY A 454 6.26 -19.74 -12.07
N TYR A 455 6.39 -18.43 -12.28
CA TYR A 455 5.88 -17.70 -13.43
C TYR A 455 7.00 -16.83 -14.02
N ASN A 456 7.29 -17.02 -15.30
CA ASN A 456 8.15 -16.15 -16.09
C ASN A 456 7.32 -15.43 -17.15
N ALA A 457 7.14 -14.12 -16.97
CA ALA A 457 6.29 -13.29 -17.82
C ALA A 457 6.91 -12.99 -19.20
N LEU A 458 8.20 -13.22 -19.38
CA LEU A 458 8.87 -12.97 -20.67
C LEU A 458 8.67 -14.12 -21.66
N ALA A 459 8.41 -15.32 -21.16
CA ALA A 459 8.33 -16.54 -21.96
C ALA A 459 6.99 -17.29 -21.76
N ASP A 460 6.04 -16.67 -21.05
CA ASP A 460 4.77 -17.29 -20.63
C ASP A 460 4.95 -18.69 -20.03
N PHE A 461 6.05 -18.87 -19.28
CA PHE A 461 6.47 -20.16 -18.78
C PHE A 461 6.06 -20.34 -17.32
N PHE A 462 5.40 -21.47 -17.05
CA PHE A 462 4.89 -21.86 -15.74
C PHE A 462 5.57 -23.14 -15.28
N GLN A 463 6.48 -23.04 -14.32
CA GLN A 463 7.27 -24.18 -13.85
C GLN A 463 6.68 -24.73 -12.55
N THR A 464 6.45 -26.05 -12.48
CA THR A 464 6.04 -26.73 -11.25
C THR A 464 7.13 -27.68 -10.78
N GLU A 465 7.48 -27.63 -9.49
CA GLU A 465 8.51 -28.49 -8.90
C GLU A 465 8.06 -29.02 -7.54
N GLY A 466 8.65 -30.14 -7.11
CA GLY A 466 8.53 -30.66 -5.75
C GLY A 466 9.80 -30.32 -4.95
N LEU A 467 9.68 -29.44 -3.96
CA LEU A 467 10.82 -29.01 -3.14
C LEU A 467 10.83 -29.77 -1.82
N LYS A 468 11.87 -30.57 -1.59
CA LYS A 468 12.00 -31.41 -0.38
C LYS A 468 12.76 -30.70 0.75
N PRO A 469 12.46 -31.02 2.02
CA PRO A 469 13.20 -30.50 3.16
C PRO A 469 14.70 -30.78 3.06
N ASN A 470 15.52 -29.83 3.49
CA ASN A 470 16.93 -30.05 3.72
C ASN A 470 17.11 -30.78 5.08
N PRO A 471 17.71 -31.99 5.12
CA PRO A 471 17.99 -32.71 6.37
C PRO A 471 18.89 -31.95 7.34
N GLU A 472 19.70 -31.02 6.82
CA GLU A 472 20.64 -30.17 7.56
C GLU A 472 20.16 -28.70 7.61
N CYS A 473 18.85 -28.48 7.55
CA CYS A 473 18.27 -27.14 7.64
C CYS A 473 18.74 -26.39 8.89
N SER A 474 19.12 -25.12 8.75
CA SER A 474 19.55 -24.29 9.88
C SER A 474 18.43 -24.02 10.89
N GLU A 475 17.17 -24.17 10.49
CA GLU A 475 16.01 -24.10 11.38
C GLU A 475 15.81 -25.45 12.11
N ARG A 476 16.23 -25.51 13.38
CA ARG A 476 16.13 -26.71 14.24
C ARG A 476 14.71 -27.30 14.26
N LYS A 477 13.68 -26.46 14.30
CA LYS A 477 12.30 -26.92 14.31
C LYS A 477 11.91 -27.61 13.00
N CYS A 478 12.46 -27.18 11.87
CA CYS A 478 12.25 -27.86 10.60
C CYS A 478 12.76 -29.31 10.66
N ILE A 479 13.96 -29.54 11.22
CA ILE A 479 14.51 -30.90 11.39
C ILE A 479 13.63 -31.75 12.32
N GLU A 480 13.11 -31.16 13.42
CA GLU A 480 12.15 -31.84 14.29
C GLU A 480 10.89 -32.25 13.53
N ARG A 481 10.29 -31.32 12.75
CA ARG A 481 9.10 -31.62 11.94
C ARG A 481 9.35 -32.69 10.89
N GLN A 482 10.54 -32.74 10.29
CA GLN A 482 10.92 -33.81 9.36
C GLN A 482 10.89 -35.18 10.03
N LYS A 483 11.43 -35.29 11.25
CA LYS A 483 11.40 -36.55 12.02
C LYS A 483 9.98 -36.96 12.37
N GLU A 484 9.16 -36.00 12.82
CA GLU A 484 7.74 -36.23 13.11
C GLU A 484 6.97 -36.70 11.87
N HIS A 485 7.24 -36.07 10.71
CA HIS A 485 6.64 -36.45 9.44
C HIS A 485 7.00 -37.88 9.03
N LEU A 486 8.28 -38.25 9.11
CA LEU A 486 8.74 -39.60 8.80
C LEU A 486 8.15 -40.64 9.75
N ALA A 487 8.07 -40.34 11.04
CA ALA A 487 7.45 -41.21 12.03
C ALA A 487 5.95 -41.41 11.73
N ARG A 488 5.23 -40.35 11.34
CA ARG A 488 3.83 -40.43 10.92
C ARG A 488 3.66 -41.29 9.67
N VAL A 489 4.48 -41.09 8.64
CA VAL A 489 4.43 -41.88 7.41
C VAL A 489 4.75 -43.35 7.68
N ALA A 490 5.72 -43.64 8.55
CA ALA A 490 6.04 -45.01 8.96
C ALA A 490 4.88 -45.67 9.73
N ALA A 491 4.18 -44.91 10.58
CA ALA A 491 3.03 -45.40 11.34
C ALA A 491 1.77 -45.62 10.47
N GLU A 492 1.54 -44.76 9.47
CA GLU A 492 0.45 -44.93 8.49
C GLU A 492 0.68 -46.12 7.55
N GLY A 493 1.91 -46.65 7.50
CA GLY A 493 2.33 -47.70 6.57
C GLY A 493 2.41 -47.20 5.12
N PRO A 494 2.92 -48.01 4.18
CA PRO A 494 2.81 -47.68 2.76
C PRO A 494 1.33 -47.54 2.43
N LYS A 495 0.91 -46.33 2.05
CA LYS A 495 -0.39 -46.13 1.40
C LYS A 495 -0.32 -46.94 0.12
N VAL A 496 -0.94 -48.12 0.13
CA VAL A 496 -1.37 -48.77 -1.09
C VAL A 496 -2.34 -47.77 -1.70
N ILE A 497 -1.84 -46.97 -2.62
CA ILE A 497 -2.71 -46.28 -3.56
C ILE A 497 -3.29 -47.43 -4.35
N GLU A 498 -4.39 -48.00 -3.89
CA GLU A 498 -5.34 -48.60 -4.80
C GLU A 498 -5.69 -47.45 -5.72
N VAL A 499 -4.99 -47.37 -6.85
CA VAL A 499 -5.50 -46.70 -8.02
C VAL A 499 -6.71 -47.56 -8.36
N LYS A 500 -7.83 -47.27 -7.70
CA LYS A 500 -9.12 -47.45 -8.33
C LYS A 500 -9.03 -46.50 -9.52
N GLU A 501 -8.46 -47.01 -10.61
CA GLU A 501 -9.00 -46.69 -11.90
C GLU A 501 -10.47 -47.12 -11.78
N GLU A 502 -11.30 -46.25 -11.24
CA GLU A 502 -12.63 -46.13 -11.79
C GLU A 502 -12.38 -45.77 -13.25
N LYS A 503 -12.14 -46.79 -14.08
CA LYS A 503 -12.52 -46.77 -15.47
C LYS A 503 -14.02 -46.55 -15.40
N LYS A 504 -14.43 -45.29 -15.22
CA LYS A 504 -15.72 -44.84 -15.69
C LYS A 504 -15.65 -45.11 -17.16
N GLU A 505 -16.19 -46.26 -17.54
CA GLU A 505 -16.45 -46.57 -18.92
C GLU A 505 -17.15 -45.35 -19.49
N VAL A 506 -16.49 -44.69 -20.45
CA VAL A 506 -16.99 -43.44 -21.00
C VAL A 506 -18.20 -43.83 -21.84
N VAL A 507 -19.38 -43.73 -21.25
CA VAL A 507 -20.63 -44.02 -21.94
C VAL A 507 -20.97 -42.82 -22.82
N HIS A 508 -20.93 -43.02 -24.13
CA HIS A 508 -21.42 -42.04 -25.08
C HIS A 508 -22.95 -42.14 -25.15
N GLU A 509 -23.67 -41.05 -24.88
CA GLU A 509 -25.14 -41.02 -24.95
C GLU A 509 -25.64 -41.41 -26.36
N THR A 510 -24.87 -41.09 -27.39
CA THR A 510 -25.11 -41.51 -28.77
C THR A 510 -23.79 -41.92 -29.43
N ASN A 511 -23.88 -42.90 -30.32
CA ASN A 511 -22.80 -43.27 -31.25
C ASN A 511 -23.41 -43.68 -32.59
N GLU A 512 -24.20 -42.78 -33.17
CA GLU A 512 -24.95 -43.03 -34.42
C GLU A 512 -24.05 -43.40 -35.61
N TRP A 513 -22.78 -43.00 -35.54
CA TRP A 513 -21.80 -43.19 -36.60
C TRP A 513 -20.93 -44.44 -36.40
N GLY A 514 -21.18 -45.24 -35.36
CA GLY A 514 -20.42 -46.45 -35.08
C GLY A 514 -18.93 -46.18 -34.87
N ILE A 515 -18.59 -45.05 -34.24
CA ILE A 515 -17.21 -44.66 -33.96
C ILE A 515 -16.64 -45.64 -32.94
N GLU A 516 -15.60 -46.35 -33.34
CA GLU A 516 -14.85 -47.26 -32.49
C GLU A 516 -13.55 -46.60 -32.02
N ILE A 517 -13.17 -46.84 -30.78
CA ILE A 517 -11.85 -46.46 -30.29
C ILE A 517 -10.88 -47.54 -30.78
N GLY A 518 -10.12 -47.24 -31.84
CA GLY A 518 -9.09 -48.13 -32.35
C GLY A 518 -8.01 -48.40 -31.30
N ALA A 519 -7.43 -49.61 -31.32
CA ALA A 519 -6.22 -49.88 -30.55
C ALA A 519 -5.09 -48.97 -31.06
N GLU A 520 -4.27 -48.41 -30.17
CA GLU A 520 -3.19 -47.47 -30.52
C GLU A 520 -2.16 -48.05 -31.53
N ASP A 521 -2.19 -49.36 -31.78
CA ASP A 521 -1.27 -50.07 -32.70
C ASP A 521 -1.74 -50.13 -34.17
N ASP A 522 -2.97 -49.72 -34.51
CA ASP A 522 -3.53 -49.88 -35.87
C ASP A 522 -3.40 -48.64 -36.79
N LEU A 523 -2.63 -47.62 -36.41
CA LEU A 523 -2.33 -46.48 -37.29
C LEU A 523 -1.16 -46.82 -38.24
N VAL A 524 -1.40 -47.74 -39.17
CA VAL A 524 -0.56 -47.95 -40.36
C VAL A 524 -1.00 -47.01 -41.48
N GLU A 525 -0.06 -46.16 -41.91
CA GLU A 525 0.01 -45.35 -43.13
C GLU A 525 -1.21 -45.32 -44.07
N THR A 526 -1.85 -44.14 -44.24
CA THR A 526 -2.11 -43.63 -45.60
C THR A 526 -2.23 -42.09 -45.62
N THR A 527 -1.45 -41.50 -46.53
CA THR A 527 -1.37 -40.11 -47.02
C THR A 527 -0.31 -39.20 -46.37
N PRO A 528 0.70 -38.73 -47.14
CA PRO A 528 1.65 -37.75 -46.64
C PRO A 528 0.96 -36.39 -46.51
N ALA A 529 1.06 -35.80 -45.32
CA ALA A 529 0.68 -34.42 -45.10
C ALA A 529 1.47 -33.48 -46.05
N PRO A 530 0.88 -32.36 -46.53
CA PRO A 530 1.61 -31.39 -47.33
C PRO A 530 2.79 -30.86 -46.51
N SER A 531 3.98 -30.87 -47.09
CA SER A 531 5.22 -30.43 -46.45
C SER A 531 5.09 -29.02 -45.89
N GLU A 532 5.25 -28.88 -44.57
CA GLU A 532 5.45 -27.59 -43.91
C GLU A 532 6.68 -26.87 -44.48
N PRO A 533 6.68 -25.52 -44.53
CA PRO A 533 7.82 -24.76 -45.01
C PRO A 533 9.02 -24.98 -44.07
N LYS A 534 10.11 -25.50 -44.64
CA LYS A 534 11.40 -25.66 -43.95
C LYS A 534 11.89 -24.30 -43.46
N PHE A 535 11.80 -24.06 -42.16
CA PHE A 535 12.71 -23.14 -41.49
C PHE A 535 14.07 -23.84 -41.38
N ALA A 536 15.12 -23.18 -41.84
CA ALA A 536 16.49 -23.67 -41.73
C ALA A 536 16.87 -23.73 -40.25
N GLU A 537 16.99 -24.93 -39.70
CA GLU A 537 17.68 -25.17 -38.45
C GLU A 537 19.18 -25.05 -38.70
N GLU A 538 19.79 -23.99 -38.14
CA GLU A 538 21.21 -24.04 -37.83
C GLU A 538 21.42 -25.04 -36.68
N GLU A 539 22.07 -26.16 -36.99
CA GLU A 539 22.48 -27.17 -36.02
C GLU A 539 23.36 -26.54 -34.92
N SER A 540 22.84 -26.39 -33.70
CA SER A 540 23.67 -26.21 -32.53
C SER A 540 24.19 -27.58 -32.09
N ALA A 541 25.49 -27.80 -32.30
CA ALA A 541 26.18 -29.05 -32.01
C ALA A 541 25.98 -29.51 -30.54
N VAL A 542 25.56 -30.76 -30.40
CA VAL A 542 25.54 -31.51 -29.14
C VAL A 542 26.98 -31.63 -28.63
N THR A 543 27.27 -31.00 -27.48
CA THR A 543 28.56 -31.10 -26.81
C THR A 543 28.74 -32.48 -26.21
N SER A 544 29.87 -33.11 -26.54
CA SER A 544 30.21 -34.45 -26.07
C SER A 544 30.75 -34.39 -24.63
N LYS A 545 30.73 -35.52 -23.92
CA LYS A 545 31.31 -35.64 -22.56
C LYS A 545 32.78 -35.20 -22.45
N ALA A 546 33.52 -35.14 -23.56
CA ALA A 546 34.89 -34.66 -23.59
C ALA A 546 34.99 -33.12 -23.41
N ASP A 547 33.99 -32.39 -23.87
CA ASP A 547 33.98 -30.92 -23.86
C ASP A 547 33.72 -30.34 -22.45
N VAL A 548 32.92 -31.05 -21.65
CA VAL A 548 32.63 -30.68 -20.25
C VAL A 548 33.88 -30.83 -19.36
N ALA A 549 34.73 -31.82 -19.64
CA ALA A 549 35.98 -32.02 -18.89
C ALA A 549 37.02 -30.93 -19.19
N ALA A 550 37.09 -30.45 -20.43
CA ALA A 550 37.96 -29.35 -20.82
C ALA A 550 37.51 -28.01 -20.21
N LEU A 551 36.19 -27.77 -20.14
CA LEU A 551 35.63 -26.56 -19.52
C LEU A 551 35.91 -26.51 -18.00
N MET A 552 35.79 -27.65 -17.32
CA MET A 552 36.08 -27.79 -15.89
C MET A 552 37.57 -27.58 -15.56
N ALA A 553 38.47 -27.94 -16.49
CA ALA A 553 39.90 -27.70 -16.32
C ALA A 553 40.27 -26.21 -16.49
N ALA A 554 39.59 -25.49 -17.38
CA ALA A 554 39.81 -24.05 -17.59
C ALA A 554 39.32 -23.21 -16.40
N MET A 555 38.21 -23.58 -15.76
CA MET A 555 37.68 -22.86 -14.59
C MET A 555 38.52 -23.03 -13.31
N LYS A 556 39.42 -24.02 -13.27
CA LYS A 556 40.28 -24.28 -12.11
C LYS A 556 41.53 -23.39 -12.04
N ASN A 557 41.81 -22.64 -13.12
CA ASN A 557 42.97 -21.75 -13.24
C ASN A 557 42.57 -20.27 -13.37
N MET A 558 41.35 -19.88 -12.95
CA MET A 558 40.89 -18.50 -12.87
C MET A 558 40.80 -18.00 -11.43
#